data_AF-A0A6P5R5N7-F1
#
_entry.id   AF-A0A6P5R5N7-F1
#
_cell.length_a   1.000
_cell.length_b   1.000
_cell.length_c   1.000
_cell.angle_alpha   90.00
_cell.angle_beta   90.00
_cell.angle_gamma   90.00
#
_symmetry.space_group_name_H-M   'P 1'
#
loop_
_entity.id
_entity.type
_entity.pdbx_description
1 polymer ?
#
loop_
_entity_poly.entity_id
_entity_poly.type
_entity_poly.pdbx_seq_one_letter_code
_entity_poly.pdbx_strand_id
1 'polypeptide(L)'
;MSQLSAQVLNSLRPRPPSACSSTTMASLSYGTQTPIASLKVSPGFWGSAEFNSCRLSVLGSDRSRNLALVRDSAERSEGGVAMETVGDNQVEDSPGKLEERDFSGTPYVPIYVMLPLGVINMNCELIEPEVLLNQLKVLKSVGVDGVMVDCWWGIVEAHNPQGYNWSGYKRLFQIVRDLNLKLQVVMSFHECGGNVGDDVHIPLPHWVTEIGQKNPDIYFTDKEGKRNKECLTWGIDKVRVLRGRTAVEVYFDYMRSFRVEFDEFFEGGIISEIEVGLGPCGELRYPSYPENHGWKYPGIGEFQCYDWYLMKNLKEAAEARGHSFWGRAPDNTGSYNSQPHETGFFRDGGDYDSYYGRFFLNWYSRFLVDHGDRVLALANLAFEGTCIAAKVSGIHWWYKTASHPAELTAGFYNPCNHDGYAPIAAMLKKHEAALNFTCVEMRTLDQHEGFPEALADPEGLVWQVLNAAWDANIPVASENALTCHDREGYNKILANAKPQNDPDGRHLSAFTYLRLSPVLLEGHNFMEFERFVKKMHGEAAPKS
;
A
#
# COMPACT_ATOMS: atom_id res chain seq x y z
N MET A 1 -55.63 31.69 -32.90
CA MET A 1 -56.61 31.10 -31.94
C MET A 1 -57.86 30.70 -32.71
N SER A 2 -58.03 29.40 -32.99
CA SER A 2 -59.28 28.79 -33.45
C SER A 2 -59.12 27.27 -33.53
N GLN A 3 -60.23 26.53 -33.42
CA GLN A 3 -60.30 25.07 -33.65
C GLN A 3 -61.16 24.78 -34.88
N LEU A 4 -61.03 23.57 -35.44
CA LEU A 4 -61.98 22.76 -36.24
C LEU A 4 -61.24 21.42 -36.53
N SER A 5 -61.82 20.21 -36.62
CA SER A 5 -63.20 19.68 -36.48
C SER A 5 -63.09 18.19 -36.04
N ALA A 6 -63.92 17.63 -35.14
CA ALA A 6 -65.15 16.84 -35.40
C ALA A 6 -65.07 15.78 -36.55
N GLN A 7 -65.60 14.55 -36.48
CA GLN A 7 -66.32 13.75 -35.45
C GLN A 7 -66.13 12.22 -35.76
N VAL A 8 -65.99 11.28 -34.82
CA VAL A 8 -67.03 10.46 -34.11
C VAL A 8 -68.09 9.84 -35.07
N LEU A 9 -68.33 8.51 -35.15
CA LEU A 9 -68.84 7.49 -34.20
C LEU A 9 -68.48 6.07 -34.79
N ASN A 10 -68.64 4.85 -34.26
CA ASN A 10 -69.22 4.16 -33.07
C ASN A 10 -68.31 2.89 -32.80
N SER A 11 -68.57 1.74 -32.15
CA SER A 11 -69.57 1.05 -31.27
C SER A 11 -68.89 -0.26 -30.78
N LEU A 12 -69.17 -0.96 -29.66
CA LEU A 12 -70.05 -0.76 -28.49
C LEU A 12 -69.38 -1.46 -27.24
N ARG A 13 -70.09 -2.31 -26.47
CA ARG A 13 -69.63 -3.11 -25.29
C ARG A 13 -70.51 -4.36 -25.09
N PRO A 14 -70.17 -5.33 -24.19
CA PRO A 14 -70.71 -5.31 -22.81
C PRO A 14 -69.66 -5.12 -21.66
N ARG A 15 -70.09 -5.23 -20.39
CA ARG A 15 -69.30 -4.89 -19.17
C ARG A 15 -69.70 -5.77 -17.93
N PRO A 16 -69.26 -5.55 -16.66
CA PRO A 16 -68.68 -6.59 -15.78
C PRO A 16 -69.60 -6.98 -14.59
N PRO A 17 -69.10 -7.61 -13.49
CA PRO A 17 -68.59 -6.79 -12.36
C PRO A 17 -67.41 -7.37 -11.52
N SER A 18 -66.98 -6.52 -10.59
CA SER A 18 -65.92 -6.58 -9.54
C SER A 18 -65.91 -7.72 -8.52
N ALA A 19 -64.74 -7.97 -7.88
CA ALA A 19 -64.51 -7.76 -6.43
C ALA A 19 -63.03 -7.97 -6.02
N CYS A 20 -62.61 -7.42 -4.87
CA CYS A 20 -61.30 -7.66 -4.23
C CYS A 20 -61.48 -8.31 -2.84
N SER A 21 -60.61 -9.25 -2.46
CA SER A 21 -60.39 -9.71 -1.07
C SER A 21 -58.94 -10.19 -0.88
N SER A 22 -58.43 -10.08 0.35
CA SER A 22 -57.08 -10.47 0.78
C SER A 22 -57.07 -11.80 1.54
N THR A 23 -56.01 -12.63 1.39
CA THR A 23 -55.72 -13.70 2.35
C THR A 23 -54.22 -13.92 2.60
N THR A 24 -53.87 -13.75 3.87
CA THR A 24 -52.84 -14.40 4.71
C THR A 24 -52.00 -15.55 4.11
N MET A 25 -50.70 -15.54 4.41
CA MET A 25 -49.82 -16.72 4.36
C MET A 25 -49.33 -17.07 5.78
N ALA A 26 -49.44 -18.35 6.16
CA ALA A 26 -48.93 -18.90 7.42
C ALA A 26 -48.16 -20.20 7.13
N SER A 27 -47.25 -20.58 8.03
CA SER A 27 -46.31 -21.69 7.85
C SER A 27 -46.91 -23.06 8.19
N LEU A 28 -46.40 -24.13 7.54
CA LEU A 28 -45.77 -25.28 8.23
C LEU A 28 -45.31 -26.41 7.27
N SER A 29 -44.00 -26.74 7.34
CA SER A 29 -43.33 -28.07 7.37
C SER A 29 -43.73 -29.27 6.48
N TYR A 30 -42.74 -30.17 6.32
CA TYR A 30 -42.69 -31.49 5.65
C TYR A 30 -42.56 -31.46 4.10
N GLY A 31 -41.68 -32.25 3.47
CA GLY A 31 -40.51 -33.00 4.01
C GLY A 31 -40.32 -34.41 3.46
N THR A 32 -39.38 -34.58 2.53
CA THR A 32 -38.88 -35.89 2.07
C THR A 32 -37.39 -35.79 1.73
N GLN A 33 -36.62 -36.85 2.02
CA GLN A 33 -35.16 -36.88 1.91
C GLN A 33 -34.69 -37.78 0.76
N THR A 34 -33.58 -37.41 0.12
CA THR A 34 -32.59 -38.36 -0.44
C THR A 34 -31.18 -37.85 -0.11
N PRO A 35 -30.20 -38.74 0.19
CA PRO A 35 -28.97 -38.34 0.86
C PRO A 35 -27.81 -37.98 -0.08
N ILE A 36 -26.97 -37.04 0.34
CA ILE A 36 -25.59 -36.88 -0.14
C ILE A 36 -24.66 -37.63 0.83
N ALA A 37 -23.69 -38.37 0.30
CA ALA A 37 -22.82 -39.24 1.09
C ALA A 37 -21.81 -38.46 1.94
N SER A 38 -21.75 -38.75 3.23
CA SER A 38 -20.73 -38.20 4.14
C SER A 38 -19.52 -39.12 4.22
N LEU A 39 -18.41 -38.72 3.59
CA LEU A 39 -17.13 -39.39 3.70
C LEU A 39 -16.52 -39.16 5.09
N LYS A 40 -16.69 -40.13 5.98
CA LYS A 40 -15.86 -40.27 7.18
C LYS A 40 -14.51 -40.88 6.79
N VAL A 41 -13.42 -40.27 7.23
CA VAL A 41 -12.08 -40.90 7.25
C VAL A 41 -11.66 -41.03 8.71
N SER A 42 -11.15 -42.21 9.07
CA SER A 42 -10.65 -42.52 10.43
C SER A 42 -9.12 -42.38 10.49
N PRO A 43 -8.52 -42.08 11.64
CA PRO A 43 -7.07 -41.92 11.76
C PRO A 43 -6.35 -43.27 11.63
N GLY A 44 -5.30 -43.34 10.81
CA GLY A 44 -4.63 -44.62 10.49
C GLY A 44 -3.34 -44.52 9.68
N PHE A 45 -2.29 -43.95 10.30
CA PHE A 45 -0.88 -44.39 10.27
C PHE A 45 -0.26 -45.00 8.98
N TRP A 46 0.86 -44.39 8.53
CA TRP A 46 2.07 -44.93 7.83
C TRP A 46 2.52 -44.06 6.65
N GLY A 47 3.84 -43.92 6.46
CA GLY A 47 4.48 -43.30 5.29
C GLY A 47 5.30 -42.05 5.64
N SER A 48 6.63 -42.15 5.55
CA SER A 48 7.53 -40.99 5.60
C SER A 48 7.67 -40.38 4.20
N ALA A 49 7.55 -39.05 4.10
CA ALA A 49 7.91 -38.28 2.92
C ALA A 49 8.63 -37.02 3.39
N GLU A 50 9.85 -36.78 2.90
CA GLU A 50 10.68 -35.66 3.31
C GLU A 50 10.22 -34.38 2.59
N PHE A 51 9.88 -33.35 3.35
CA PHE A 51 9.63 -32.00 2.83
C PHE A 51 10.75 -31.06 3.27
N ASN A 52 11.37 -30.39 2.31
CA ASN A 52 12.45 -29.43 2.56
C ASN A 52 11.90 -28.17 3.25
N SER A 53 12.08 -28.10 4.57
CA SER A 53 11.91 -26.87 5.35
C SER A 53 13.24 -26.10 5.39
N CYS A 54 13.26 -24.89 4.85
CA CYS A 54 14.39 -23.98 5.00
C CYS A 54 14.55 -23.60 6.48
N ARG A 55 15.54 -24.20 7.16
CA ARG A 55 15.93 -23.85 8.53
C ARG A 55 17.36 -23.35 8.56
N LEU A 56 17.56 -22.12 9.03
CA LEU A 56 18.86 -21.72 9.57
C LEU A 56 19.06 -22.44 10.92
N SER A 57 20.26 -22.98 11.15
CA SER A 57 20.61 -23.66 12.39
C SER A 57 21.28 -22.71 13.39
N VAL A 58 20.53 -22.29 14.41
CA VAL A 58 21.11 -21.61 15.58
C VAL A 58 21.88 -22.62 16.44
N LEU A 59 23.20 -22.46 16.50
CA LEU A 59 24.06 -23.20 17.43
C LEU A 59 24.13 -22.44 18.75
N GLY A 60 23.57 -23.02 19.82
CA GLY A 60 23.67 -22.48 21.17
C GLY A 60 25.07 -22.67 21.77
N SER A 61 25.50 -21.70 22.58
CA SER A 61 26.71 -21.80 23.39
C SER A 61 26.41 -21.34 24.82
N ASP A 62 26.61 -22.23 25.78
CA ASP A 62 26.44 -21.96 27.20
C ASP A 62 27.53 -21.01 27.74
N ARG A 63 27.16 -20.04 28.59
CA ARG A 63 27.94 -19.73 29.81
C ARG A 63 27.26 -18.82 30.83
N SER A 64 26.99 -19.42 31.99
CA SER A 64 27.21 -18.90 33.35
C SER A 64 26.91 -17.42 33.66
N ARG A 65 25.82 -17.21 34.41
CA ARG A 65 25.60 -16.02 35.25
C ARG A 65 26.75 -15.80 36.25
N ASN A 66 27.00 -14.54 36.60
CA ASN A 66 27.59 -14.16 37.88
C ASN A 66 26.80 -13.00 38.51
N LEU A 67 26.61 -13.05 39.83
CA LEU A 67 25.96 -12.02 40.63
C LEU A 67 27.01 -11.28 41.46
N ALA A 68 26.86 -9.96 41.60
CA ALA A 68 27.57 -9.17 42.61
C ALA A 68 26.59 -8.13 43.18
N LEU A 69 26.64 -7.91 44.50
CA LEU A 69 25.70 -7.04 45.21
C LEU A 69 26.33 -5.72 45.65
N VAL A 70 25.55 -4.64 45.51
CA VAL A 70 25.28 -3.59 46.52
C VAL A 70 26.47 -2.96 47.26
N ARG A 71 26.59 -1.64 47.13
CA ARG A 71 26.55 -0.76 48.31
C ARG A 71 26.22 0.70 48.02
N ASP A 72 25.18 1.21 48.69
CA ASP A 72 24.99 2.63 48.96
C ASP A 72 26.03 3.16 49.94
N SER A 73 26.33 4.46 49.81
CA SER A 73 26.69 5.37 50.90
C SER A 73 26.47 6.80 50.42
N ALA A 74 25.70 7.59 51.16
CA ALA A 74 25.51 9.02 50.92
C ALA A 74 26.16 9.83 52.06
N GLU A 75 26.57 11.07 51.79
CA GLU A 75 26.17 12.25 52.58
C GLU A 75 26.67 13.57 51.95
N ARG A 76 26.24 14.71 52.53
CA ARG A 76 26.47 16.08 52.06
C ARG A 76 27.57 16.78 52.86
N SER A 77 28.22 17.78 52.25
CA SER A 77 28.62 19.01 52.95
C SER A 77 28.66 20.22 52.00
N GLU A 78 28.38 21.40 52.53
CA GLU A 78 28.38 22.68 51.82
C GLU A 78 29.73 23.40 51.98
N GLY A 79 30.07 24.31 51.07
CA GLY A 79 31.24 25.19 51.19
C GLY A 79 31.42 26.07 49.97
N GLY A 80 31.34 27.39 50.12
CA GLY A 80 31.28 28.33 48.99
C GLY A 80 32.40 29.37 48.94
N VAL A 81 32.69 29.80 47.70
CA VAL A 81 33.40 31.03 47.31
C VAL A 81 34.88 31.16 47.70
N ALA A 82 35.74 30.89 46.70
CA ALA A 82 36.91 31.72 46.42
C ALA A 82 36.93 32.01 44.92
N MET A 83 37.33 33.23 44.52
CA MET A 83 37.28 33.71 43.13
C MET A 83 38.70 33.98 42.64
N GLU A 84 39.21 33.12 41.75
CA GLU A 84 40.46 33.37 41.01
C GLU A 84 40.18 33.37 39.50
N THR A 85 40.88 34.24 38.79
CA THR A 85 40.62 34.56 37.38
C THR A 85 41.25 33.53 36.45
N VAL A 86 40.42 32.72 35.79
CA VAL A 86 40.84 31.84 34.68
C VAL A 86 41.01 32.70 33.41
N GLY A 87 42.15 32.54 32.73
CA GLY A 87 42.42 33.24 31.47
C GLY A 87 41.66 32.64 30.28
N ASP A 88 41.38 33.49 29.29
CA ASP A 88 40.69 33.08 28.05
C ASP A 88 41.54 32.05 27.28
N ASN A 89 40.97 30.88 27.06
CA ASN A 89 41.56 29.78 26.29
C ASN A 89 40.43 29.13 25.50
N GLN A 90 40.21 29.64 24.30
CA GLN A 90 39.13 29.20 23.41
C GLN A 90 39.42 27.78 22.92
N VAL A 91 38.67 26.82 23.44
CA VAL A 91 38.55 25.51 22.80
C VAL A 91 37.56 25.68 21.66
N GLU A 92 38.09 25.80 20.44
CA GLU A 92 37.27 25.71 19.22
C GLU A 92 36.73 24.28 19.11
N ASP A 93 35.55 24.05 19.68
CA ASP A 93 34.80 22.80 19.53
C ASP A 93 34.27 22.71 18.09
N SER A 94 35.19 22.36 17.19
CA SER A 94 34.91 22.06 15.79
C SER A 94 33.87 20.93 15.75
N PRO A 95 32.68 21.12 15.14
CA PRO A 95 31.64 20.11 15.16
C PRO A 95 32.18 18.83 14.53
N GLY A 96 32.42 17.83 15.38
CA GLY A 96 33.07 16.59 14.99
C GLY A 96 32.29 15.94 13.86
N LYS A 97 32.97 15.62 12.75
CA LYS A 97 32.38 14.79 11.70
C LYS A 97 31.91 13.50 12.35
N LEU A 98 30.59 13.33 12.48
CA LEU A 98 29.98 12.09 12.93
C LEU A 98 30.51 10.98 12.04
N GLU A 99 31.23 10.02 12.63
CA GLU A 99 31.81 8.93 11.85
C GLU A 99 30.67 8.12 11.21
N GLU A 100 30.73 8.00 9.88
CA GLU A 100 29.73 7.26 9.11
C GLU A 100 29.68 5.82 9.60
N ARG A 101 28.51 5.38 10.10
CA ARG A 101 28.29 4.04 10.64
C ARG A 101 28.79 3.00 9.65
N ASP A 102 29.66 2.11 10.12
CA ASP A 102 30.02 0.93 9.36
C ASP A 102 28.85 -0.08 9.35
N PHE A 103 28.60 -0.64 8.17
CA PHE A 103 27.60 -1.69 7.94
C PHE A 103 28.26 -3.02 7.57
N SER A 104 29.60 -3.10 7.57
CA SER A 104 30.33 -4.35 7.31
C SER A 104 29.91 -5.45 8.29
N GLY A 105 29.56 -6.63 7.75
CA GLY A 105 29.06 -7.77 8.54
C GLY A 105 27.61 -7.66 9.04
N THR A 106 26.85 -6.62 8.66
CA THR A 106 25.39 -6.59 8.91
C THR A 106 24.64 -7.54 7.96
N PRO A 107 23.41 -8.00 8.29
CA PRO A 107 22.64 -8.90 7.44
C PRO A 107 22.42 -8.33 6.02
N TYR A 108 22.55 -9.18 5.00
CA TYR A 108 22.38 -8.80 3.60
C TYR A 108 20.93 -8.38 3.32
N VAL A 109 20.72 -7.16 2.82
CA VAL A 109 19.43 -6.68 2.33
C VAL A 109 19.55 -6.52 0.81
N PRO A 110 18.81 -7.28 -0.01
CA PRO A 110 18.87 -7.17 -1.46
C PRO A 110 18.30 -5.83 -1.92
N ILE A 111 18.91 -5.26 -2.95
CA ILE A 111 18.52 -3.98 -3.53
C ILE A 111 18.06 -4.12 -4.98
N TYR A 112 16.86 -3.63 -5.23
CA TYR A 112 16.23 -3.55 -6.53
C TYR A 112 16.20 -2.09 -7.01
N VAL A 113 16.11 -1.87 -8.31
CA VAL A 113 15.88 -0.55 -8.88
C VAL A 113 14.61 -0.56 -9.71
N MET A 114 13.71 0.38 -9.45
CA MET A 114 12.45 0.48 -10.20
C MET A 114 12.72 1.04 -11.61
N LEU A 115 12.15 0.42 -12.64
CA LEU A 115 12.33 0.83 -14.04
C LEU A 115 11.52 2.09 -14.39
N PRO A 116 11.84 2.83 -15.47
CA PRO A 116 11.04 3.95 -15.95
C PRO A 116 9.55 3.56 -16.17
N LEU A 117 8.61 4.42 -15.78
CA LEU A 117 7.16 4.15 -15.85
C LEU A 117 6.73 3.76 -17.29
N GLY A 118 7.21 4.51 -18.28
CA GLY A 118 6.95 4.29 -19.70
C GLY A 118 7.84 3.24 -20.39
N VAL A 119 8.50 2.34 -19.65
CA VAL A 119 9.39 1.31 -20.26
C VAL A 119 8.64 0.40 -21.24
N ILE A 120 7.35 0.13 -21.01
CA ILE A 120 6.44 -0.48 -21.98
C ILE A 120 5.44 0.58 -22.44
N ASN A 121 5.23 0.71 -23.76
CA ASN A 121 4.29 1.67 -24.34
C ASN A 121 2.83 1.14 -24.41
N MET A 122 1.89 2.01 -24.80
CA MET A 122 0.46 1.68 -24.94
C MET A 122 0.12 0.58 -25.96
N ASN A 123 1.06 0.16 -26.82
CA ASN A 123 0.90 -0.98 -27.74
C ASN A 123 1.38 -2.31 -27.12
N CYS A 124 1.90 -2.29 -25.89
CA CYS A 124 2.72 -3.34 -25.27
C CYS A 124 4.02 -3.64 -26.04
N GLU A 125 4.76 -2.60 -26.41
CA GLU A 125 6.11 -2.69 -26.99
C GLU A 125 7.15 -2.15 -25.99
N LEU A 126 8.31 -2.79 -25.90
CA LEU A 126 9.43 -2.34 -25.05
C LEU A 126 10.15 -1.17 -25.73
N ILE A 127 10.23 -0.03 -25.03
CA ILE A 127 10.93 1.17 -25.49
C ILE A 127 12.44 1.02 -25.32
N GLU A 128 13.20 1.50 -26.32
CA GLU A 128 14.67 1.59 -26.36
C GLU A 128 15.43 0.40 -25.73
N PRO A 129 15.18 -0.85 -26.18
CA PRO A 129 15.69 -2.06 -25.52
C PRO A 129 17.21 -2.11 -25.38
N GLU A 130 17.97 -1.55 -26.34
CA GLU A 130 19.43 -1.48 -26.28
C GLU A 130 19.95 -0.43 -25.29
N VAL A 131 19.21 0.65 -25.06
CA VAL A 131 19.55 1.64 -24.03
C VAL A 131 19.33 1.02 -22.65
N LEU A 132 18.15 0.45 -22.43
CA LEU A 132 17.81 -0.24 -21.18
C LEU A 132 18.78 -1.40 -20.89
N LEU A 133 19.08 -2.25 -21.88
CA LEU A 133 20.05 -3.34 -21.76
C LEU A 133 21.43 -2.84 -21.25
N ASN A 134 21.86 -1.65 -21.66
CA ASN A 134 23.12 -1.08 -21.19
C ASN A 134 23.02 -0.42 -19.81
N GLN A 135 21.90 0.23 -19.48
CA GLN A 135 21.62 0.72 -18.13
C GLN A 135 21.57 -0.44 -17.10
N LEU A 136 20.92 -1.54 -17.44
CA LEU A 136 20.83 -2.73 -16.59
C LEU A 136 22.19 -3.42 -16.38
N LYS A 137 23.09 -3.43 -17.38
CA LYS A 137 24.49 -3.87 -17.19
C LYS A 137 25.24 -2.98 -16.21
N VAL A 138 25.02 -1.67 -16.27
CA VAL A 138 25.62 -0.70 -15.34
C VAL A 138 25.12 -0.96 -13.91
N LEU A 139 23.81 -1.09 -13.70
CA LEU A 139 23.25 -1.49 -12.40
C LEU A 139 23.84 -2.83 -11.89
N LYS A 140 23.90 -3.86 -12.74
CA LYS A 140 24.47 -5.16 -12.36
C LYS A 140 25.94 -5.07 -11.96
N SER A 141 26.72 -4.17 -12.59
CA SER A 141 28.15 -3.99 -12.32
C SER A 141 28.48 -3.46 -10.93
N VAL A 142 27.54 -2.73 -10.29
CA VAL A 142 27.69 -2.25 -8.89
C VAL A 142 27.03 -3.18 -7.87
N GLY A 143 26.50 -4.33 -8.30
CA GLY A 143 26.00 -5.39 -7.43
C GLY A 143 24.47 -5.56 -7.37
N VAL A 144 23.69 -4.68 -8.00
CA VAL A 144 22.21 -4.69 -7.92
C VAL A 144 21.61 -6.09 -8.15
N ASP A 145 20.75 -6.50 -7.22
CA ASP A 145 20.13 -7.83 -7.19
C ASP A 145 19.16 -8.01 -8.35
N GLY A 146 18.30 -7.01 -8.57
CA GLY A 146 17.20 -7.07 -9.52
C GLY A 146 16.59 -5.72 -9.86
N VAL A 147 15.44 -5.76 -10.52
CA VAL A 147 14.65 -4.57 -10.86
C VAL A 147 13.17 -4.77 -10.55
N MET A 148 12.45 -3.66 -10.37
CA MET A 148 11.01 -3.65 -10.13
C MET A 148 10.28 -2.98 -11.30
N VAL A 149 9.15 -3.55 -11.74
CA VAL A 149 8.42 -3.01 -12.90
C VAL A 149 6.90 -3.13 -12.76
N ASP A 150 6.21 -2.09 -13.20
CA ASP A 150 4.77 -2.00 -13.33
C ASP A 150 4.24 -2.83 -14.50
N CYS A 151 3.45 -3.87 -14.22
CA CYS A 151 2.59 -4.53 -15.22
C CYS A 151 1.25 -3.79 -15.29
N TRP A 152 1.18 -2.79 -16.16
CA TRP A 152 0.02 -1.92 -16.34
C TRP A 152 -1.19 -2.67 -16.88
N TRP A 153 -2.26 -2.73 -16.07
CA TRP A 153 -3.54 -3.30 -16.49
C TRP A 153 -4.08 -2.61 -17.75
N GLY A 154 -3.94 -1.27 -17.80
CA GLY A 154 -4.32 -0.39 -18.91
C GLY A 154 -3.66 -0.69 -20.26
N ILE A 155 -2.45 -1.26 -20.26
CA ILE A 155 -1.73 -1.69 -21.48
C ILE A 155 -2.11 -3.12 -21.84
N VAL A 156 -2.10 -4.02 -20.86
CA VAL A 156 -2.16 -5.46 -21.09
C VAL A 156 -3.56 -5.95 -21.42
N GLU A 157 -4.62 -5.43 -20.79
CA GLU A 157 -6.04 -5.77 -21.09
C GLU A 157 -6.76 -4.60 -21.81
N ALA A 158 -6.01 -3.75 -22.51
CA ALA A 158 -6.42 -2.42 -22.97
C ALA A 158 -7.76 -2.37 -23.71
N HIS A 159 -7.95 -3.27 -24.70
CA HIS A 159 -9.04 -3.16 -25.67
C HIS A 159 -10.29 -3.96 -25.30
N ASN A 160 -10.13 -5.17 -24.74
CA ASN A 160 -11.23 -6.10 -24.52
C ASN A 160 -11.03 -6.92 -23.24
N PRO A 161 -12.09 -7.23 -22.49
CA PRO A 161 -12.06 -8.21 -21.41
C PRO A 161 -11.38 -9.52 -21.84
N GLN A 162 -10.46 -10.01 -21.02
CA GLN A 162 -9.69 -11.24 -21.20
C GLN A 162 -8.81 -11.28 -22.47
N GLY A 163 -8.67 -10.16 -23.19
CA GLY A 163 -7.77 -10.00 -24.33
C GLY A 163 -6.39 -9.51 -23.90
N TYR A 164 -5.63 -10.37 -23.21
CA TYR A 164 -4.33 -10.03 -22.65
C TYR A 164 -3.21 -9.99 -23.70
N ASN A 165 -2.40 -8.92 -23.72
CA ASN A 165 -1.14 -8.85 -24.47
C ASN A 165 0.05 -8.59 -23.54
N TRP A 166 1.03 -9.49 -23.59
CA TRP A 166 2.24 -9.46 -22.76
C TRP A 166 3.54 -9.29 -23.58
N SER A 167 3.45 -8.91 -24.86
CA SER A 167 4.59 -8.88 -25.80
C SER A 167 5.81 -8.09 -25.31
N GLY A 168 5.60 -6.86 -24.80
CA GLY A 168 6.66 -5.99 -24.31
C GLY A 168 7.29 -6.53 -23.03
N TYR A 169 6.46 -6.99 -22.10
CA TYR A 169 6.89 -7.59 -20.84
C TYR A 169 7.72 -8.87 -21.06
N LYS A 170 7.34 -9.74 -22.01
CA LYS A 170 8.17 -10.89 -22.44
C LYS A 170 9.56 -10.47 -22.90
N ARG A 171 9.65 -9.43 -23.75
CA ARG A 171 10.95 -8.96 -24.25
C ARG A 171 11.80 -8.35 -23.13
N LEU A 172 11.17 -7.64 -22.19
CA LEU A 172 11.81 -7.07 -21.01
C LEU A 172 12.33 -8.15 -20.05
N PHE A 173 11.49 -9.12 -19.68
CA PHE A 173 11.83 -10.14 -18.70
C PHE A 173 12.93 -11.07 -19.24
N GLN A 174 12.96 -11.32 -20.56
CA GLN A 174 14.09 -11.99 -21.20
C GLN A 174 15.41 -11.24 -20.97
N ILE A 175 15.44 -9.91 -21.14
CA ILE A 175 16.65 -9.10 -20.90
C ILE A 175 17.09 -9.16 -19.43
N VAL A 176 16.14 -9.10 -18.49
CA VAL A 176 16.41 -9.23 -17.04
C VAL A 176 16.99 -10.61 -16.72
N ARG A 177 16.42 -11.69 -17.29
CA ARG A 177 16.91 -13.07 -17.19
C ARG A 177 18.31 -13.24 -17.78
N ASP A 178 18.55 -12.71 -18.98
CA ASP A 178 19.83 -12.81 -19.69
C ASP A 178 20.98 -12.09 -18.95
N LEU A 179 20.66 -11.09 -18.11
CA LEU A 179 21.61 -10.38 -17.24
C LEU A 179 21.75 -10.99 -15.84
N ASN A 180 21.03 -12.08 -15.53
CA ASN A 180 20.94 -12.67 -14.19
C ASN A 180 20.61 -11.62 -13.10
N LEU A 181 19.59 -10.81 -13.40
CA LEU A 181 18.89 -9.94 -12.45
C LEU A 181 17.63 -10.65 -11.93
N LYS A 182 17.25 -10.36 -10.68
CA LYS A 182 15.91 -10.70 -10.16
C LYS A 182 14.87 -9.68 -10.61
N LEU A 183 13.61 -10.05 -10.44
CA LEU A 183 12.47 -9.27 -10.90
C LEU A 183 11.36 -9.23 -9.84
N GLN A 184 11.06 -8.04 -9.34
CA GLN A 184 9.80 -7.75 -8.66
C GLN A 184 8.79 -7.22 -9.70
N VAL A 185 7.53 -7.64 -9.62
CA VAL A 185 6.50 -7.19 -10.57
C VAL A 185 5.28 -6.67 -9.85
N VAL A 186 4.86 -5.44 -10.18
CA VAL A 186 3.64 -4.84 -9.65
C VAL A 186 2.47 -5.22 -10.56
N MET A 187 1.40 -5.78 -9.98
CA MET A 187 0.11 -5.94 -10.66
C MET A 187 -0.62 -4.57 -10.64
N SER A 188 -0.23 -3.67 -11.54
CA SER A 188 -0.64 -2.27 -11.54
C SER A 188 -2.07 -2.10 -12.09
N PHE A 189 -3.05 -2.39 -11.22
CA PHE A 189 -4.50 -2.22 -11.44
C PHE A 189 -4.99 -0.75 -11.38
N HIS A 190 -4.10 0.20 -11.61
CA HIS A 190 -4.32 1.63 -11.49
C HIS A 190 -3.80 2.39 -12.71
N GLU A 191 -4.20 3.66 -12.83
CA GLU A 191 -3.70 4.63 -13.79
C GLU A 191 -2.32 5.15 -13.39
N CYS A 192 -1.39 5.21 -14.34
CA CYS A 192 -0.22 6.09 -14.22
C CYS A 192 -0.61 7.49 -14.71
N GLY A 193 -0.20 8.54 -14.01
CA GLY A 193 -0.43 9.92 -14.39
C GLY A 193 -1.30 10.67 -13.38
N GLY A 194 -0.80 11.81 -12.89
CA GLY A 194 -1.52 12.70 -11.98
C GLY A 194 -1.11 12.58 -10.51
N ASN A 195 -0.15 11.71 -10.18
CA ASN A 195 0.57 11.71 -8.92
C ASN A 195 1.97 12.33 -9.08
N VAL A 196 2.62 12.66 -7.96
CA VAL A 196 3.97 13.25 -7.95
C VAL A 196 4.99 12.26 -8.52
N GLY A 197 5.68 12.65 -9.60
CA GLY A 197 6.70 11.84 -10.25
C GLY A 197 6.24 11.08 -11.50
N ASP A 198 4.95 11.12 -11.84
CA ASP A 198 4.45 10.51 -13.07
C ASP A 198 4.86 11.32 -14.31
N ASP A 199 5.75 10.78 -15.14
CA ASP A 199 6.18 11.38 -16.42
C ASP A 199 5.38 10.88 -17.65
N VAL A 200 4.55 9.86 -17.45
CA VAL A 200 3.67 9.27 -18.48
C VAL A 200 2.23 9.13 -17.99
N HIS A 201 1.29 9.02 -18.93
CA HIS A 201 -0.13 8.79 -18.64
C HIS A 201 -0.59 7.47 -19.26
N ILE A 202 -0.97 6.52 -18.40
CA ILE A 202 -1.38 5.15 -18.75
C ILE A 202 -2.71 4.88 -18.03
N PRO A 203 -3.87 5.18 -18.65
CA PRO A 203 -5.18 5.05 -18.01
C PRO A 203 -5.62 3.59 -17.85
N LEU A 204 -6.62 3.37 -16.98
CA LEU A 204 -7.35 2.09 -16.91
C LEU A 204 -7.88 1.66 -18.29
N PRO A 205 -8.08 0.33 -18.54
CA PRO A 205 -8.46 -0.16 -19.86
C PRO A 205 -9.67 0.54 -20.48
N HIS A 206 -9.66 0.70 -21.80
CA HIS A 206 -10.67 1.48 -22.51
C HIS A 206 -12.08 0.93 -22.27
N TRP A 207 -12.23 -0.40 -22.23
CA TRP A 207 -13.50 -1.07 -21.95
C TRP A 207 -14.03 -0.86 -20.53
N VAL A 208 -13.18 -0.49 -19.57
CA VAL A 208 -13.57 -0.08 -18.21
C VAL A 208 -14.06 1.37 -18.23
N THR A 209 -13.32 2.25 -18.92
CA THR A 209 -13.69 3.66 -19.11
C THR A 209 -15.05 3.81 -19.80
N GLU A 210 -15.37 2.97 -20.79
CA GLU A 210 -16.72 2.90 -21.40
C GLU A 210 -17.86 2.54 -20.42
N ILE A 211 -17.55 1.78 -19.36
CA ILE A 211 -18.52 1.41 -18.31
C ILE A 211 -18.64 2.60 -17.35
N GLY A 212 -17.53 3.21 -16.96
CA GLY A 212 -17.49 4.40 -16.11
C GLY A 212 -18.25 5.60 -16.67
N GLN A 213 -18.30 5.76 -18.00
CA GLN A 213 -19.14 6.76 -18.68
C GLN A 213 -20.66 6.52 -18.50
N LYS A 214 -21.08 5.29 -18.23
CA LYS A 214 -22.49 4.88 -18.08
C LYS A 214 -22.88 4.63 -16.61
N ASN A 215 -21.90 4.29 -15.78
CA ASN A 215 -22.00 4.02 -14.36
C ASN A 215 -20.80 4.68 -13.65
N PRO A 216 -20.86 5.99 -13.33
CA PRO A 216 -19.74 6.70 -12.71
C PRO A 216 -19.43 6.20 -11.29
N ASP A 217 -20.33 5.45 -10.67
CA ASP A 217 -20.17 4.85 -9.35
C ASP A 217 -19.27 3.59 -9.35
N ILE A 218 -18.63 3.21 -10.48
CA ILE A 218 -17.50 2.26 -10.44
C ILE A 218 -16.20 2.88 -9.90
N TYR A 219 -16.20 4.18 -9.62
CA TYR A 219 -15.05 4.99 -9.24
C TYR A 219 -15.19 5.57 -7.84
N PHE A 220 -14.06 5.74 -7.14
CA PHE A 220 -14.02 6.46 -5.87
C PHE A 220 -14.51 7.90 -6.02
N THR A 221 -15.22 8.39 -5.00
CA THR A 221 -16.04 9.60 -5.12
C THR A 221 -15.95 10.47 -3.87
N ASP A 222 -15.68 11.76 -4.06
CA ASP A 222 -15.63 12.76 -2.99
C ASP A 222 -17.03 13.30 -2.62
N LYS A 223 -17.11 14.13 -1.56
CA LYS A 223 -18.39 14.70 -1.08
C LYS A 223 -19.07 15.62 -2.11
N GLU A 224 -18.32 16.14 -3.07
CA GLU A 224 -18.79 17.03 -4.14
C GLU A 224 -19.24 16.23 -5.38
N GLY A 225 -19.05 14.92 -5.38
CA GLY A 225 -19.42 14.00 -6.46
C GLY A 225 -18.37 13.86 -7.56
N LYS A 226 -17.15 14.42 -7.38
CA LYS A 226 -16.03 14.21 -8.31
C LYS A 226 -15.60 12.74 -8.26
N ARG A 227 -15.17 12.21 -9.40
CA ARG A 227 -14.85 10.78 -9.58
C ARG A 227 -13.36 10.63 -9.87
N ASN A 228 -12.58 10.11 -8.91
CA ASN A 228 -11.21 9.71 -9.18
C ASN A 228 -11.26 8.43 -10.05
N LYS A 229 -10.67 8.49 -11.24
CA LYS A 229 -10.71 7.40 -12.23
C LYS A 229 -9.52 6.46 -12.17
N GLU A 230 -8.59 6.73 -11.26
CA GLU A 230 -7.27 6.11 -11.17
C GLU A 230 -7.37 4.62 -10.87
N CYS A 231 -8.35 4.23 -10.06
CA CYS A 231 -8.66 2.85 -9.72
C CYS A 231 -10.18 2.65 -9.54
N LEU A 232 -10.62 1.39 -9.45
CA LEU A 232 -12.02 1.06 -9.21
C LEU A 232 -12.37 1.18 -7.72
N THR A 233 -13.59 1.64 -7.39
CA THR A 233 -14.06 1.58 -6.00
C THR A 233 -14.18 0.13 -5.53
N TRP A 234 -13.66 -0.15 -4.33
CA TRP A 234 -13.81 -1.45 -3.69
C TRP A 234 -15.29 -1.83 -3.45
N GLY A 235 -16.21 -0.86 -3.53
CA GLY A 235 -17.66 -1.09 -3.49
C GLY A 235 -18.17 -2.06 -4.57
N ILE A 236 -17.45 -2.22 -5.70
CA ILE A 236 -17.81 -3.16 -6.78
C ILE A 236 -17.06 -4.50 -6.73
N ASP A 237 -16.25 -4.77 -5.70
CA ASP A 237 -15.51 -6.03 -5.50
C ASP A 237 -16.38 -7.28 -5.60
N LYS A 238 -17.64 -7.20 -5.18
CA LYS A 238 -18.59 -8.31 -5.16
C LYS A 238 -19.77 -8.11 -6.11
N VAL A 239 -19.69 -7.13 -7.03
CA VAL A 239 -20.82 -6.72 -7.90
C VAL A 239 -20.46 -6.87 -9.37
N ARG A 240 -21.29 -7.61 -10.13
CA ARG A 240 -21.02 -8.01 -11.53
C ARG A 240 -21.27 -6.89 -12.56
N VAL A 241 -20.64 -5.73 -12.37
CA VAL A 241 -20.81 -4.55 -13.25
C VAL A 241 -19.79 -4.48 -14.39
N LEU A 242 -18.68 -5.22 -14.31
CA LEU A 242 -17.58 -5.18 -15.30
C LEU A 242 -17.85 -6.19 -16.43
N ARG A 243 -18.83 -5.87 -17.29
CA ARG A 243 -19.33 -6.73 -18.39
C ARG A 243 -19.66 -8.17 -17.91
N GLY A 244 -20.16 -8.32 -16.69
CA GLY A 244 -20.54 -9.60 -16.06
C GLY A 244 -19.53 -10.14 -15.04
N ARG A 245 -18.31 -9.59 -14.96
CA ARG A 245 -17.33 -9.85 -13.89
C ARG A 245 -17.47 -8.84 -12.74
N THR A 246 -17.01 -9.22 -11.55
CA THR A 246 -16.74 -8.31 -10.43
C THR A 246 -15.30 -7.76 -10.52
N ALA A 247 -14.93 -6.74 -9.73
CA ALA A 247 -13.56 -6.21 -9.76
C ALA A 247 -12.51 -7.28 -9.38
N VAL A 248 -12.73 -8.05 -8.30
CA VAL A 248 -11.75 -9.06 -7.85
C VAL A 248 -11.63 -10.24 -8.83
N GLU A 249 -12.68 -10.56 -9.60
CA GLU A 249 -12.59 -11.55 -10.68
C GLU A 249 -11.74 -11.05 -11.86
N VAL A 250 -11.80 -9.76 -12.18
CA VAL A 250 -10.94 -9.15 -13.20
C VAL A 250 -9.47 -9.20 -12.77
N TYR A 251 -9.19 -8.83 -11.53
CA TYR A 251 -7.84 -8.89 -10.96
C TYR A 251 -7.31 -10.34 -10.94
N PHE A 252 -8.15 -11.31 -10.54
CA PHE A 252 -7.75 -12.72 -10.55
C PHE A 252 -7.52 -13.30 -11.96
N ASP A 253 -8.38 -12.97 -12.94
CA ASP A 253 -8.14 -13.38 -14.34
C ASP A 253 -6.83 -12.80 -14.88
N TYR A 254 -6.51 -11.55 -14.54
CA TYR A 254 -5.26 -10.88 -14.92
C TYR A 254 -4.04 -11.55 -14.28
N MET A 255 -4.05 -11.73 -12.95
CA MET A 255 -2.98 -12.42 -12.21
C MET A 255 -2.77 -13.85 -12.71
N ARG A 256 -3.85 -14.59 -13.00
CA ARG A 256 -3.77 -15.93 -13.59
C ARG A 256 -3.21 -15.91 -15.01
N SER A 257 -3.54 -14.90 -15.83
CA SER A 257 -2.92 -14.75 -17.15
C SER A 257 -1.42 -14.47 -17.03
N PHE A 258 -1.00 -13.64 -16.09
CA PHE A 258 0.41 -13.38 -15.82
C PHE A 258 1.14 -14.65 -15.38
N ARG A 259 0.58 -15.39 -14.40
CA ARG A 259 1.15 -16.65 -13.92
C ARG A 259 1.39 -17.65 -15.05
N VAL A 260 0.41 -17.86 -15.93
CA VAL A 260 0.51 -18.82 -17.05
C VAL A 260 1.48 -18.36 -18.12
N GLU A 261 1.52 -17.06 -18.42
CA GLU A 261 2.33 -16.50 -19.49
C GLU A 261 3.84 -16.44 -19.16
N PHE A 262 4.17 -16.33 -17.86
CA PHE A 262 5.54 -16.19 -17.37
C PHE A 262 6.02 -17.39 -16.53
N ASP A 263 5.41 -18.57 -16.71
CA ASP A 263 5.67 -19.80 -15.92
C ASP A 263 7.18 -20.12 -15.78
N GLU A 264 7.92 -20.08 -16.90
CA GLU A 264 9.38 -20.30 -16.91
C GLU A 264 10.21 -19.30 -16.08
N PHE A 265 9.66 -18.11 -15.77
CA PHE A 265 10.31 -17.10 -14.92
C PHE A 265 10.00 -17.31 -13.43
N PHE A 266 8.88 -17.98 -13.10
CA PHE A 266 8.61 -18.48 -11.75
C PHE A 266 9.41 -19.75 -11.48
N GLU A 267 9.39 -20.74 -12.38
CA GLU A 267 10.18 -21.99 -12.24
C GLU A 267 11.69 -21.71 -12.20
N GLY A 268 12.18 -20.76 -13.01
CA GLY A 268 13.57 -20.30 -12.96
C GLY A 268 13.91 -19.39 -11.77
N GLY A 269 12.92 -19.05 -10.92
CA GLY A 269 13.08 -18.15 -9.78
C GLY A 269 13.61 -16.76 -10.15
N ILE A 270 13.34 -16.27 -11.37
CA ILE A 270 13.72 -14.93 -11.83
C ILE A 270 12.79 -13.89 -11.21
N ILE A 271 11.49 -14.17 -11.25
CA ILE A 271 10.49 -13.45 -10.46
C ILE A 271 10.71 -13.82 -8.99
N SER A 272 11.05 -12.84 -8.17
CA SER A 272 11.29 -13.00 -6.72
C SER A 272 10.07 -12.63 -5.89
N GLU A 273 9.22 -11.74 -6.38
CA GLU A 273 8.07 -11.20 -5.65
C GLU A 273 7.02 -10.61 -6.61
N ILE A 274 5.74 -10.73 -6.25
CA ILE A 274 4.64 -10.01 -6.90
C ILE A 274 4.05 -9.00 -5.92
N GLU A 275 4.22 -7.71 -6.19
CA GLU A 275 3.44 -6.68 -5.50
C GLU A 275 2.03 -6.60 -6.11
N VAL A 276 1.02 -6.63 -5.26
CA VAL A 276 -0.39 -6.60 -5.69
C VAL A 276 -0.92 -5.19 -5.51
N GLY A 277 -1.32 -4.54 -6.60
CA GLY A 277 -1.94 -3.21 -6.55
C GLY A 277 -3.33 -3.26 -5.91
N LEU A 278 -3.57 -2.45 -4.88
CA LEU A 278 -4.80 -2.47 -4.07
C LEU A 278 -5.59 -1.13 -4.10
N GLY A 279 -5.15 -0.16 -4.89
CA GLY A 279 -5.75 1.16 -4.95
C GLY A 279 -4.93 2.16 -5.80
N PRO A 280 -5.06 3.47 -5.54
CA PRO A 280 -4.29 4.53 -6.24
C PRO A 280 -2.78 4.38 -5.96
N CYS A 281 -1.93 4.70 -6.93
CA CYS A 281 -0.50 4.33 -6.96
C CYS A 281 -0.21 2.83 -6.68
N GLY A 282 -1.21 1.93 -6.77
CA GLY A 282 -1.12 0.55 -6.31
C GLY A 282 -1.22 0.36 -4.79
N GLU A 283 -1.28 1.44 -4.02
CA GLU A 283 -1.25 1.44 -2.56
C GLU A 283 -2.60 1.05 -1.96
N LEU A 284 -2.58 0.33 -0.83
CA LEU A 284 -3.77 -0.02 -0.06
C LEU A 284 -4.29 1.20 0.72
N ARG A 285 -4.95 2.13 0.01
CA ARG A 285 -5.57 3.35 0.55
C ARG A 285 -6.74 3.83 -0.30
N TYR A 286 -7.50 4.78 0.22
CA TYR A 286 -8.40 5.62 -0.58
C TYR A 286 -7.62 6.76 -1.29
N PRO A 287 -8.10 7.28 -2.44
CA PRO A 287 -7.51 8.44 -3.12
C PRO A 287 -7.91 9.76 -2.43
N SER A 288 -7.52 9.96 -1.17
CA SER A 288 -7.97 11.09 -0.34
C SER A 288 -7.21 12.40 -0.56
N TYR A 289 -6.07 12.37 -1.23
CA TYR A 289 -5.22 13.54 -1.54
C TYR A 289 -4.89 13.73 -3.05
N PRO A 290 -5.86 13.63 -3.99
CA PRO A 290 -5.56 13.67 -5.41
C PRO A 290 -5.34 15.11 -5.90
N GLU A 291 -4.12 15.41 -6.41
CA GLU A 291 -3.76 16.74 -6.91
C GLU A 291 -4.69 17.22 -8.04
N ASN A 292 -5.14 16.29 -8.89
CA ASN A 292 -6.04 16.57 -10.01
C ASN A 292 -7.46 17.03 -9.59
N HIS A 293 -7.86 16.85 -8.31
CA HIS A 293 -9.06 17.45 -7.73
C HIS A 293 -8.78 18.77 -6.97
N GLY A 294 -7.52 19.19 -6.90
CA GLY A 294 -7.08 20.42 -6.23
C GLY A 294 -6.59 20.26 -4.80
N TRP A 295 -6.32 19.04 -4.33
CA TRP A 295 -5.56 18.83 -3.09
C TRP A 295 -4.14 19.39 -3.22
N LYS A 296 -3.57 19.87 -2.11
CA LYS A 296 -2.17 20.27 -1.97
C LYS A 296 -1.64 19.88 -0.60
N TYR A 297 -0.38 19.50 -0.53
CA TYR A 297 0.31 19.31 0.75
C TYR A 297 0.31 20.62 1.58
N PRO A 298 0.08 20.58 2.91
CA PRO A 298 -0.23 19.42 3.76
C PRO A 298 -1.74 19.27 4.05
N GLY A 299 -2.65 19.40 3.09
CA GLY A 299 -4.11 19.33 3.33
C GLY A 299 -4.58 18.00 3.93
N ILE A 300 -5.61 18.03 4.79
CA ILE A 300 -6.16 16.84 5.48
C ILE A 300 -6.79 15.78 4.55
N GLY A 301 -7.04 16.11 3.27
CA GLY A 301 -7.71 15.21 2.33
C GLY A 301 -9.22 15.10 2.56
N GLU A 302 -9.89 14.22 1.81
CA GLU A 302 -11.32 13.95 1.97
C GLU A 302 -11.65 12.45 1.89
N PHE A 303 -12.67 12.02 2.66
CA PHE A 303 -13.21 10.65 2.56
C PHE A 303 -13.77 10.37 1.16
N GLN A 304 -13.40 9.24 0.55
CA GLN A 304 -13.73 8.91 -0.85
C GLN A 304 -14.87 7.89 -1.00
N CYS A 305 -15.73 7.78 0.03
CA CYS A 305 -16.78 6.79 0.15
C CYS A 305 -18.12 7.14 -0.53
N TYR A 306 -18.21 8.25 -1.28
CA TYR A 306 -19.51 8.81 -1.70
C TYR A 306 -20.14 8.14 -2.93
N ASP A 307 -19.52 7.09 -3.48
CA ASP A 307 -20.13 6.31 -4.57
C ASP A 307 -21.35 5.52 -4.08
N TRP A 308 -22.24 5.17 -5.01
CA TRP A 308 -23.49 4.49 -4.69
C TRP A 308 -23.31 3.16 -3.94
N TYR A 309 -22.23 2.40 -4.21
CA TYR A 309 -22.01 1.08 -3.60
C TYR A 309 -21.49 1.21 -2.16
N LEU A 310 -20.50 2.08 -1.93
CA LEU A 310 -19.99 2.36 -0.58
C LEU A 310 -21.04 3.07 0.29
N MET A 311 -21.74 4.08 -0.23
CA MET A 311 -22.84 4.74 0.49
C MET A 311 -24.04 3.84 0.75
N LYS A 312 -24.25 2.79 -0.06
CA LYS A 312 -25.22 1.73 0.23
C LYS A 312 -24.71 0.84 1.36
N ASN A 313 -23.47 0.36 1.31
CA ASN A 313 -22.93 -0.52 2.32
C ASN A 313 -22.85 0.13 3.71
N LEU A 314 -22.52 1.43 3.78
CA LEU A 314 -22.55 2.21 5.02
C LEU A 314 -23.93 2.23 5.68
N LYS A 315 -25.01 2.27 4.89
CA LYS A 315 -26.40 2.18 5.40
C LYS A 315 -26.70 0.79 5.92
N GLU A 316 -26.34 -0.25 5.18
CA GLU A 316 -26.50 -1.65 5.60
C GLU A 316 -25.72 -1.93 6.90
N ALA A 317 -24.52 -1.37 7.07
CA ALA A 317 -23.72 -1.47 8.28
C ALA A 317 -24.32 -0.71 9.48
N ALA A 318 -24.88 0.48 9.24
CA ALA A 318 -25.56 1.28 10.27
C ALA A 318 -26.88 0.64 10.74
N GLU A 319 -27.65 0.06 9.80
CA GLU A 319 -28.85 -0.73 10.07
C GLU A 319 -28.51 -2.00 10.87
N ALA A 320 -27.48 -2.75 10.48
CA ALA A 320 -27.02 -3.93 11.20
C ALA A 320 -26.55 -3.64 12.63
N ARG A 321 -26.08 -2.41 12.90
CA ARG A 321 -25.71 -1.93 14.25
C ARG A 321 -26.89 -1.36 15.05
N GLY A 322 -28.10 -1.31 14.48
CA GLY A 322 -29.30 -0.74 15.12
C GLY A 322 -29.33 0.79 15.17
N HIS A 323 -28.52 1.46 14.36
CA HIS A 323 -28.35 2.92 14.36
C HIS A 323 -28.44 3.48 12.93
N SER A 324 -29.52 3.19 12.19
CA SER A 324 -29.68 3.54 10.77
C SER A 324 -29.41 5.01 10.41
N PHE A 325 -29.56 5.94 11.36
CA PHE A 325 -29.25 7.37 11.17
C PHE A 325 -27.73 7.68 11.08
N TRP A 326 -26.87 6.72 11.41
CA TRP A 326 -25.43 6.72 11.12
C TRP A 326 -25.11 6.24 9.69
N GLY A 327 -26.11 5.88 8.88
CA GLY A 327 -25.95 5.45 7.47
C GLY A 327 -25.62 6.59 6.49
N ARG A 328 -24.66 7.45 6.87
CA ARG A 328 -24.18 8.62 6.12
C ARG A 328 -22.71 8.86 6.43
N ALA A 329 -22.00 9.57 5.54
CA ALA A 329 -20.66 10.07 5.83
C ALA A 329 -20.73 11.33 6.71
N PRO A 330 -19.67 11.70 7.46
CA PRO A 330 -19.66 12.89 8.31
C PRO A 330 -19.71 14.19 7.48
N ASP A 331 -20.42 15.19 8.00
CA ASP A 331 -20.81 16.42 7.31
C ASP A 331 -19.97 17.65 7.71
N ASN A 332 -19.12 17.53 8.73
CA ASN A 332 -18.31 18.61 9.32
C ASN A 332 -16.79 18.40 9.20
N THR A 333 -16.36 17.77 8.11
CA THR A 333 -14.99 17.30 7.82
C THR A 333 -14.08 18.32 7.15
N GLY A 334 -14.58 19.50 6.79
CA GLY A 334 -13.82 20.49 6.01
C GLY A 334 -13.71 20.14 4.53
N SER A 335 -12.59 20.48 3.90
CA SER A 335 -12.25 20.08 2.54
C SER A 335 -10.80 19.59 2.42
N TYR A 336 -10.43 19.11 1.24
CA TYR A 336 -9.09 18.60 0.90
C TYR A 336 -7.93 19.40 1.50
N ASN A 337 -8.05 20.74 1.51
CA ASN A 337 -7.00 21.67 1.94
C ASN A 337 -7.29 22.37 3.27
N SER A 338 -8.31 21.94 4.03
CA SER A 338 -8.52 22.41 5.40
C SER A 338 -7.40 21.94 6.33
N GLN A 339 -7.23 22.65 7.43
CA GLN A 339 -6.42 22.22 8.57
C GLN A 339 -7.30 21.53 9.62
N PRO A 340 -6.76 20.62 10.47
CA PRO A 340 -7.57 19.80 11.38
C PRO A 340 -8.47 20.65 12.30
N HIS A 341 -7.91 21.74 12.82
CA HIS A 341 -8.54 22.65 13.78
C HIS A 341 -9.69 23.49 13.20
N GLU A 342 -9.78 23.63 11.88
CA GLU A 342 -10.87 24.34 11.19
C GLU A 342 -12.15 23.50 11.10
N THR A 343 -12.04 22.19 11.33
CA THR A 343 -13.12 21.22 11.12
C THR A 343 -13.87 20.89 12.42
N GLY A 344 -15.13 20.47 12.31
CA GLY A 344 -15.86 19.91 13.45
C GLY A 344 -15.42 18.48 13.76
N PHE A 345 -15.04 17.72 12.74
CA PHE A 345 -14.71 16.30 12.84
C PHE A 345 -13.30 16.04 13.39
N PHE A 346 -12.27 16.70 12.86
CA PHE A 346 -10.86 16.36 13.11
C PHE A 346 -10.12 17.28 14.09
N ARG A 347 -10.74 18.35 14.60
CA ARG A 347 -10.12 19.17 15.65
C ARG A 347 -9.91 18.36 16.94
N ASP A 348 -9.11 18.88 17.87
CA ASP A 348 -9.04 18.31 19.21
C ASP A 348 -10.42 18.34 19.89
N GLY A 349 -10.78 17.24 20.58
CA GLY A 349 -12.14 16.98 21.06
C GLY A 349 -13.23 16.93 19.97
N GLY A 350 -12.86 16.72 18.71
CA GLY A 350 -13.78 16.66 17.55
C GLY A 350 -14.58 15.35 17.44
N ASP A 351 -15.51 15.31 16.49
CA ASP A 351 -16.45 14.19 16.34
C ASP A 351 -15.80 12.86 15.92
N TYR A 352 -14.52 12.83 15.50
CA TYR A 352 -13.78 11.61 15.18
C TYR A 352 -13.80 10.57 16.31
N ASP A 353 -13.71 11.02 17.57
CA ASP A 353 -13.69 10.15 18.75
C ASP A 353 -15.11 9.87 19.32
N SER A 354 -16.15 10.48 18.75
CA SER A 354 -17.54 10.25 19.14
C SER A 354 -18.01 8.82 18.80
N TYR A 355 -19.12 8.36 19.40
CA TYR A 355 -19.73 7.06 19.05
C TYR A 355 -20.02 6.90 17.55
N TYR A 356 -20.34 8.00 16.86
CA TYR A 356 -20.57 8.02 15.42
C TYR A 356 -19.27 8.05 14.62
N GLY A 357 -18.30 8.88 15.01
CA GLY A 357 -16.97 8.94 14.38
C GLY A 357 -16.24 7.61 14.46
N ARG A 358 -16.17 7.01 15.66
CA ARG A 358 -15.62 5.67 15.88
C ARG A 358 -16.36 4.58 15.09
N PHE A 359 -17.66 4.71 14.84
CA PHE A 359 -18.40 3.79 13.96
C PHE A 359 -18.01 3.98 12.49
N PHE A 360 -18.02 5.22 12.00
CA PHE A 360 -17.73 5.53 10.59
C PHE A 360 -16.28 5.19 10.22
N LEU A 361 -15.31 5.59 11.05
CA LEU A 361 -13.89 5.33 10.85
C LEU A 361 -13.55 3.83 10.91
N ASN A 362 -14.16 3.10 11.85
CA ASN A 362 -14.08 1.63 11.87
C ASN A 362 -14.70 1.01 10.60
N TRP A 363 -15.83 1.51 10.09
CA TRP A 363 -16.41 0.99 8.84
C TRP A 363 -15.50 1.24 7.64
N TYR A 364 -15.02 2.49 7.48
CA TYR A 364 -14.18 2.94 6.36
C TYR A 364 -12.84 2.19 6.32
N SER A 365 -12.12 2.14 7.46
CA SER A 365 -10.88 1.36 7.58
C SER A 365 -11.08 -0.15 7.47
N ARG A 366 -12.21 -0.70 7.97
CA ARG A 366 -12.50 -2.12 7.80
C ARG A 366 -12.79 -2.48 6.34
N PHE A 367 -13.39 -1.58 5.55
CA PHE A 367 -13.60 -1.82 4.13
C PHE A 367 -12.27 -1.91 3.36
N LEU A 368 -11.29 -1.08 3.71
CA LEU A 368 -9.90 -1.15 3.23
C LEU A 368 -9.26 -2.51 3.57
N VAL A 369 -9.28 -2.90 4.85
CA VAL A 369 -8.71 -4.19 5.30
C VAL A 369 -9.40 -5.37 4.62
N ASP A 370 -10.74 -5.34 4.51
CA ASP A 370 -11.52 -6.38 3.85
C ASP A 370 -11.31 -6.39 2.32
N HIS A 371 -10.87 -5.31 1.68
CA HIS A 371 -10.49 -5.29 0.26
C HIS A 371 -9.17 -6.02 0.04
N GLY A 372 -8.12 -5.64 0.78
CA GLY A 372 -6.83 -6.34 0.75
C GLY A 372 -7.00 -7.84 1.02
N ASP A 373 -7.85 -8.19 1.99
CA ASP A 373 -8.16 -9.58 2.34
C ASP A 373 -8.75 -10.40 1.19
N ARG A 374 -9.50 -9.76 0.27
CA ARG A 374 -10.10 -10.42 -0.90
C ARG A 374 -9.10 -10.58 -2.03
N VAL A 375 -8.34 -9.54 -2.34
CA VAL A 375 -7.43 -9.55 -3.50
C VAL A 375 -6.19 -10.39 -3.21
N LEU A 376 -5.62 -10.32 -2.00
CA LEU A 376 -4.46 -11.13 -1.62
C LEU A 376 -4.80 -12.63 -1.50
N ALA A 377 -6.03 -12.98 -1.07
CA ALA A 377 -6.51 -14.36 -1.13
C ALA A 377 -6.51 -14.91 -2.57
N LEU A 378 -6.87 -14.08 -3.55
CA LEU A 378 -6.87 -14.43 -4.97
C LEU A 378 -5.47 -14.37 -5.61
N ALA A 379 -4.58 -13.50 -5.11
CA ALA A 379 -3.17 -13.46 -5.50
C ALA A 379 -2.44 -14.74 -5.06
N ASN A 380 -2.65 -15.20 -3.82
CA ASN A 380 -2.13 -16.50 -3.35
C ASN A 380 -2.62 -17.69 -4.19
N LEU A 381 -3.89 -17.66 -4.61
CA LEU A 381 -4.45 -18.67 -5.53
C LEU A 381 -3.91 -18.57 -6.97
N ALA A 382 -3.31 -17.44 -7.36
CA ALA A 382 -2.69 -17.23 -8.67
C ALA A 382 -1.17 -17.45 -8.65
N PHE A 383 -0.50 -17.26 -7.50
CA PHE A 383 0.95 -17.23 -7.37
C PHE A 383 1.49 -18.20 -6.30
N GLU A 384 0.77 -19.31 -6.04
CA GLU A 384 1.12 -20.33 -5.05
C GLU A 384 2.62 -20.68 -5.06
N GLY A 385 3.29 -20.52 -3.91
CA GLY A 385 4.72 -20.73 -3.74
C GLY A 385 5.62 -19.53 -4.07
N THR A 386 5.08 -18.38 -4.48
CA THR A 386 5.81 -17.13 -4.74
C THR A 386 5.52 -16.11 -3.62
N CYS A 387 6.50 -15.30 -3.24
CA CYS A 387 6.28 -14.16 -2.35
C CYS A 387 5.29 -13.16 -2.99
N ILE A 388 4.29 -12.73 -2.22
CA ILE A 388 3.42 -11.61 -2.59
C ILE A 388 3.60 -10.46 -1.60
N ALA A 389 3.50 -9.22 -2.09
CA ALA A 389 3.63 -8.00 -1.30
C ALA A 389 2.42 -7.08 -1.48
N ALA A 390 2.19 -6.21 -0.50
CA ALA A 390 1.18 -5.16 -0.55
C ALA A 390 1.77 -3.83 -0.07
N LYS A 391 1.56 -2.77 -0.86
CA LYS A 391 2.10 -1.44 -0.59
C LYS A 391 1.20 -0.62 0.32
N VAL A 392 1.79 0.00 1.34
CA VAL A 392 1.12 0.90 2.29
C VAL A 392 1.81 2.27 2.21
N SER A 393 1.01 3.34 2.14
CA SER A 393 1.52 4.69 1.90
C SER A 393 1.93 5.42 3.18
N GLY A 394 3.08 6.12 3.15
CA GLY A 394 3.60 6.92 4.25
C GLY A 394 2.89 8.27 4.43
N ILE A 395 1.68 8.26 4.98
CA ILE A 395 0.88 9.49 5.23
C ILE A 395 1.40 10.24 6.46
N HIS A 396 2.56 10.88 6.32
CA HIS A 396 3.30 11.44 7.45
C HIS A 396 2.80 12.80 7.99
N TRP A 397 1.89 13.49 7.29
CA TRP A 397 1.41 14.83 7.68
C TRP A 397 0.19 14.77 8.60
N TRP A 398 0.10 15.72 9.52
CA TRP A 398 -0.76 15.75 10.70
C TRP A 398 -0.57 14.59 11.70
N TYR A 399 0.45 13.75 11.56
CA TYR A 399 0.75 12.65 12.49
C TYR A 399 1.03 13.13 13.93
N LYS A 400 1.44 14.40 14.14
CA LYS A 400 1.59 15.00 15.48
C LYS A 400 0.28 15.59 16.04
N THR A 401 -0.87 15.30 15.44
CA THR A 401 -2.20 15.73 15.93
C THR A 401 -2.97 14.54 16.51
N ALA A 402 -3.80 14.75 17.54
CA ALA A 402 -4.51 13.65 18.19
C ALA A 402 -5.43 12.83 17.25
N SER A 403 -5.91 13.44 16.17
CA SER A 403 -6.88 12.86 15.24
C SER A 403 -6.29 12.25 13.98
N HIS A 404 -5.00 12.46 13.67
CA HIS A 404 -4.32 11.87 12.49
C HIS A 404 -5.14 11.97 11.16
N PRO A 405 -5.67 13.15 10.78
CA PRO A 405 -6.75 13.24 9.80
C PRO A 405 -6.41 12.81 8.38
N ALA A 406 -5.17 12.98 7.92
CA ALA A 406 -4.77 12.51 6.59
C ALA A 406 -4.73 10.98 6.52
N GLU A 407 -4.26 10.32 7.58
CA GLU A 407 -4.35 8.86 7.75
C GLU A 407 -5.81 8.42 7.78
N LEU A 408 -6.67 9.10 8.55
CA LEU A 408 -8.11 8.81 8.61
C LEU A 408 -8.79 8.91 7.24
N THR A 409 -8.52 9.95 6.45
CA THR A 409 -9.12 10.10 5.12
C THR A 409 -8.55 9.12 4.11
N ALA A 410 -7.26 8.75 4.22
CA ALA A 410 -6.64 7.69 3.43
C ALA A 410 -7.16 6.28 3.79
N GLY A 411 -7.76 6.10 4.97
CA GLY A 411 -8.40 4.87 5.44
C GLY A 411 -7.67 4.17 6.59
N PHE A 412 -6.53 4.70 7.04
CA PHE A 412 -5.79 4.20 8.20
C PHE A 412 -6.42 4.78 9.47
N TYR A 413 -7.16 3.97 10.23
CA TYR A 413 -7.80 4.43 11.46
C TYR A 413 -6.78 4.48 12.61
N ASN A 414 -5.85 5.45 12.54
CA ASN A 414 -4.67 5.57 13.39
C ASN A 414 -4.65 6.84 14.28
N PRO A 415 -5.73 7.25 14.98
CA PRO A 415 -5.65 8.35 15.93
C PRO A 415 -4.70 7.99 17.10
N CYS A 416 -4.22 8.97 17.86
CA CYS A 416 -3.15 8.76 18.85
C CYS A 416 -3.47 7.79 20.02
N ASN A 417 -4.69 7.23 20.06
CA ASN A 417 -5.19 6.26 21.02
C ASN A 417 -5.47 4.85 20.43
N HIS A 418 -5.18 4.61 19.15
CA HIS A 418 -5.51 3.36 18.44
C HIS A 418 -4.56 3.08 17.26
N ASP A 419 -3.94 1.90 17.24
CA ASP A 419 -3.09 1.47 16.12
C ASP A 419 -3.91 1.08 14.88
N GLY A 420 -3.83 1.89 13.83
CA GLY A 420 -4.50 1.68 12.55
C GLY A 420 -3.77 0.72 11.59
N TYR A 421 -2.50 0.37 11.87
CA TYR A 421 -1.65 -0.45 11.01
C TYR A 421 -1.60 -1.91 11.43
N ALA A 422 -1.70 -2.22 12.73
CA ALA A 422 -1.79 -3.59 13.23
C ALA A 422 -2.93 -4.43 12.60
N PRO A 423 -4.13 -3.90 12.30
CA PRO A 423 -5.16 -4.62 11.55
C PRO A 423 -4.77 -4.95 10.09
N ILE A 424 -3.93 -4.12 9.46
CA ILE A 424 -3.38 -4.35 8.12
C ILE A 424 -2.29 -5.43 8.19
N ALA A 425 -1.33 -5.30 9.12
CA ALA A 425 -0.28 -6.29 9.33
C ALA A 425 -0.85 -7.69 9.64
N ALA A 426 -1.91 -7.78 10.46
CA ALA A 426 -2.61 -9.04 10.72
C ALA A 426 -3.34 -9.62 9.49
N MET A 427 -3.82 -8.76 8.59
CA MET A 427 -4.43 -9.17 7.31
C MET A 427 -3.36 -9.67 6.33
N LEU A 428 -2.23 -8.97 6.21
CA LEU A 428 -1.08 -9.44 5.41
C LEU A 428 -0.54 -10.78 5.94
N LYS A 429 -0.44 -10.93 7.28
CA LYS A 429 0.02 -12.17 7.92
C LYS A 429 -0.86 -13.38 7.60
N LYS A 430 -2.19 -13.18 7.49
CA LYS A 430 -3.14 -14.22 7.08
C LYS A 430 -2.86 -14.75 5.66
N HIS A 431 -2.28 -13.92 4.80
CA HIS A 431 -1.95 -14.24 3.41
C HIS A 431 -0.46 -14.49 3.18
N GLU A 432 0.34 -14.61 4.24
CA GLU A 432 1.82 -14.72 4.20
C GLU A 432 2.50 -13.60 3.37
N ALA A 433 1.81 -12.46 3.22
CA ALA A 433 2.25 -11.35 2.38
C ALA A 433 3.26 -10.45 3.10
N ALA A 434 4.22 -9.92 2.36
CA ALA A 434 5.10 -8.86 2.81
C ALA A 434 4.39 -7.50 2.81
N LEU A 435 4.79 -6.61 3.72
CA LEU A 435 4.43 -5.21 3.68
C LEU A 435 5.53 -4.43 2.94
N ASN A 436 5.17 -3.65 1.92
CA ASN A 436 6.08 -2.67 1.31
C ASN A 436 5.70 -1.26 1.80
N PHE A 437 6.67 -0.49 2.29
CA PHE A 437 6.42 0.85 2.87
C PHE A 437 7.28 1.93 2.24
N THR A 438 6.71 3.12 2.05
CA THR A 438 7.40 4.29 1.49
C THR A 438 8.00 5.18 2.59
N CYS A 439 8.63 6.30 2.20
CA CYS A 439 9.12 7.38 3.09
C CYS A 439 10.29 7.05 4.04
N VAL A 440 10.99 5.92 3.88
CA VAL A 440 12.14 5.58 4.75
C VAL A 440 13.39 6.44 4.54
N GLU A 441 13.43 7.26 3.50
CA GLU A 441 14.46 8.29 3.28
C GLU A 441 14.17 9.59 4.04
N MET A 442 12.91 9.83 4.43
CA MET A 442 12.47 11.11 4.98
C MET A 442 12.92 11.31 6.43
N ARG A 443 13.13 12.58 6.78
CA ARG A 443 13.49 13.06 8.12
C ARG A 443 12.42 14.01 8.64
N THR A 444 12.15 13.96 9.94
CA THR A 444 11.14 14.83 10.56
C THR A 444 11.64 16.27 10.68
N LEU A 445 12.96 16.47 10.80
CA LEU A 445 13.58 17.81 10.81
C LEU A 445 13.38 18.56 9.49
N ASP A 446 13.70 17.94 8.35
CA ASP A 446 13.55 18.54 7.01
C ASP A 446 12.10 18.99 6.76
N GLN A 447 11.13 18.21 7.23
CA GLN A 447 9.70 18.57 7.19
C GLN A 447 9.34 19.72 8.14
N HIS A 448 10.01 19.85 9.30
CA HIS A 448 9.82 20.98 10.21
C HIS A 448 10.47 22.29 9.72
N GLU A 449 11.53 22.20 8.91
CA GLU A 449 12.13 23.38 8.26
C GLU A 449 11.35 23.81 7.01
N GLY A 450 10.87 22.86 6.19
CA GLY A 450 10.13 23.14 4.97
C GLY A 450 8.65 23.48 5.16
N PHE A 451 7.95 22.77 6.05
CA PHE A 451 6.49 22.85 6.26
C PHE A 451 6.12 22.65 7.74
N PRO A 452 6.54 23.54 8.67
CA PRO A 452 6.26 23.39 10.10
C PRO A 452 4.75 23.29 10.43
N GLU A 453 3.89 23.90 9.62
CA GLU A 453 2.44 23.81 9.74
C GLU A 453 1.86 22.42 9.43
N ALA A 454 2.60 21.55 8.72
CA ALA A 454 2.16 20.19 8.38
C ALA A 454 2.07 19.25 9.59
N LEU A 455 2.69 19.61 10.73
CA LEU A 455 2.74 18.80 11.96
C LEU A 455 3.12 17.32 11.68
N ALA A 456 4.08 17.13 10.76
CA ALA A 456 4.43 15.83 10.21
C ALA A 456 5.39 15.03 11.11
N ASP A 457 5.38 13.71 11.02
CA ASP A 457 6.41 12.86 11.63
C ASP A 457 6.70 11.59 10.81
N PRO A 458 7.40 11.70 9.66
CA PRO A 458 7.77 10.53 8.87
C PRO A 458 8.61 9.53 9.68
N GLU A 459 9.45 9.98 10.61
CA GLU A 459 10.27 9.09 11.43
C GLU A 459 9.45 8.33 12.48
N GLY A 460 8.49 9.00 13.14
CA GLY A 460 7.52 8.36 14.03
C GLY A 460 6.61 7.36 13.31
N LEU A 461 6.13 7.72 12.11
CA LEU A 461 5.29 6.86 11.28
C LEU A 461 6.04 5.61 10.78
N VAL A 462 7.24 5.79 10.21
CA VAL A 462 8.10 4.66 9.80
C VAL A 462 8.35 3.73 10.99
N TRP A 463 8.66 4.27 12.18
CA TRP A 463 8.84 3.45 13.37
C TRP A 463 7.58 2.65 13.72
N GLN A 464 6.38 3.24 13.68
CA GLN A 464 5.13 2.51 13.96
C GLN A 464 4.89 1.39 12.95
N VAL A 465 4.92 1.68 11.65
CA VAL A 465 4.53 0.71 10.61
C VAL A 465 5.50 -0.47 10.54
N LEU A 466 6.81 -0.22 10.63
CA LEU A 466 7.81 -1.29 10.65
C LEU A 466 7.63 -2.21 11.87
N ASN A 467 7.40 -1.67 13.07
CA ASN A 467 7.17 -2.49 14.26
C ASN A 467 5.83 -3.24 14.20
N ALA A 468 4.74 -2.60 13.77
CA ALA A 468 3.43 -3.27 13.63
C ALA A 468 3.50 -4.48 12.66
N ALA A 469 4.30 -4.38 11.59
CA ALA A 469 4.55 -5.46 10.66
C ALA A 469 5.47 -6.55 11.26
N TRP A 470 6.58 -6.17 11.87
CA TRP A 470 7.51 -7.13 12.48
C TRP A 470 6.92 -7.87 13.68
N ASP A 471 6.11 -7.21 14.53
CA ASP A 471 5.44 -7.82 15.68
C ASP A 471 4.32 -8.79 15.22
N ALA A 472 3.71 -8.54 14.06
CA ALA A 472 2.86 -9.51 13.35
C ALA A 472 3.66 -10.63 12.64
N ASN A 473 4.99 -10.56 12.64
CA ASN A 473 5.92 -11.49 12.00
C ASN A 473 5.65 -11.65 10.49
N ILE A 474 5.54 -10.53 9.76
CA ILE A 474 5.61 -10.50 8.29
C ILE A 474 6.96 -9.91 7.80
N PRO A 475 7.43 -10.28 6.60
CA PRO A 475 8.53 -9.58 5.94
C PRO A 475 8.16 -8.12 5.65
N VAL A 476 9.17 -7.25 5.61
CA VAL A 476 8.98 -5.83 5.31
C VAL A 476 9.98 -5.38 4.26
N ALA A 477 9.47 -4.99 3.10
CA ALA A 477 10.21 -4.30 2.05
C ALA A 477 10.00 -2.78 2.18
N SER A 478 10.80 -1.98 1.48
CA SER A 478 10.61 -0.53 1.49
C SER A 478 11.17 0.17 0.25
N GLU A 479 10.68 1.39 0.01
CA GLU A 479 11.10 2.28 -1.07
C GLU A 479 11.34 3.71 -0.55
N ASN A 480 12.20 4.46 -1.23
CA ASN A 480 12.25 5.91 -1.06
C ASN A 480 11.04 6.57 -1.77
N ALA A 481 10.31 7.46 -1.09
CA ALA A 481 9.16 8.16 -1.68
C ALA A 481 9.59 9.29 -2.63
N LEU A 482 10.70 9.97 -2.32
CA LEU A 482 11.31 11.01 -3.15
C LEU A 482 12.69 10.58 -3.65
N THR A 483 13.11 11.10 -4.80
CA THR A 483 14.41 10.79 -5.41
C THR A 483 15.57 11.33 -4.57
N CYS A 484 16.36 10.42 -3.98
CA CYS A 484 17.56 10.73 -3.21
C CYS A 484 18.81 10.31 -4.00
N HIS A 485 19.80 11.18 -4.12
CA HIS A 485 21.09 10.90 -4.81
C HIS A 485 22.32 11.13 -3.92
N ASP A 486 22.10 11.63 -2.70
CA ASP A 486 23.12 12.05 -1.76
C ASP A 486 23.37 11.02 -0.65
N ARG A 487 24.56 11.11 -0.05
CA ARG A 487 25.00 10.22 1.04
C ARG A 487 24.10 10.30 2.28
N GLU A 488 23.42 11.41 2.48
CA GLU A 488 22.70 11.73 3.71
C GLU A 488 21.31 11.09 3.77
N GLY A 489 20.57 11.07 2.66
CA GLY A 489 19.37 10.27 2.48
C GLY A 489 19.68 8.78 2.38
N TYR A 490 20.74 8.36 1.66
CA TYR A 490 21.17 6.95 1.65
C TYR A 490 21.49 6.42 3.05
N ASN A 491 22.16 7.21 3.90
CA ASN A 491 22.42 6.83 5.30
C ASN A 491 21.14 6.80 6.16
N LYS A 492 20.13 7.63 5.87
CA LYS A 492 18.82 7.58 6.54
C LYS A 492 18.05 6.31 6.16
N ILE A 493 18.03 5.95 4.87
CA ILE A 493 17.47 4.67 4.39
C ILE A 493 18.17 3.51 5.10
N LEU A 494 19.51 3.48 5.14
CA LEU A 494 20.29 2.44 5.81
C LEU A 494 20.01 2.30 7.32
N ALA A 495 19.77 3.42 8.01
CA ALA A 495 19.45 3.41 9.43
C ALA A 495 18.09 2.75 9.70
N ASN A 496 17.09 3.02 8.85
CA ASN A 496 15.77 2.40 8.89
C ASN A 496 15.81 0.93 8.38
N ALA A 497 16.64 0.64 7.37
CA ALA A 497 16.76 -0.68 6.76
C ALA A 497 17.45 -1.72 7.67
N LYS A 498 18.40 -1.26 8.49
CA LYS A 498 19.21 -2.08 9.41
C LYS A 498 19.33 -1.39 10.79
N PRO A 499 18.24 -1.30 11.58
CA PRO A 499 18.26 -0.68 12.90
C PRO A 499 19.44 -1.15 13.77
N GLN A 500 20.17 -0.23 14.40
CA GLN A 500 21.46 -0.56 15.02
C GLN A 500 21.34 -1.41 16.30
N ASN A 501 20.26 -1.23 17.05
CA ASN A 501 20.06 -1.80 18.39
C ASN A 501 18.70 -2.49 18.52
N ASP A 502 18.13 -3.03 17.43
CA ASP A 502 16.90 -3.83 17.52
C ASP A 502 17.20 -5.16 18.25
N PRO A 503 16.46 -5.51 19.31
CA PRO A 503 16.80 -6.63 20.19
C PRO A 503 16.60 -7.99 19.52
N ASP A 504 15.75 -8.07 18.51
CA ASP A 504 15.44 -9.28 17.75
C ASP A 504 16.23 -9.35 16.42
N GLY A 505 17.13 -8.38 16.18
CA GLY A 505 18.01 -8.32 15.01
C GLY A 505 17.29 -7.96 13.70
N ARG A 506 16.12 -7.32 13.79
CA ARG A 506 15.22 -7.11 12.65
C ARG A 506 15.78 -6.12 11.63
N HIS A 507 15.46 -6.37 10.36
CA HIS A 507 15.88 -5.58 9.21
C HIS A 507 14.84 -5.73 8.08
N LEU A 508 14.95 -4.91 7.02
CA LEU A 508 14.13 -5.08 5.83
C LEU A 508 14.49 -6.37 5.06
N SER A 509 13.50 -7.00 4.43
CA SER A 509 13.70 -8.16 3.55
C SER A 509 14.16 -7.80 2.14
N ALA A 510 13.87 -6.57 1.70
CA ALA A 510 14.34 -5.98 0.45
C ALA A 510 14.24 -4.44 0.51
N PHE A 511 14.94 -3.75 -0.39
CA PHE A 511 14.72 -2.33 -0.66
C PHE A 511 14.67 -2.05 -2.16
N THR A 512 13.74 -1.22 -2.61
CA THR A 512 13.63 -0.81 -4.01
C THR A 512 13.88 0.68 -4.16
N TYR A 513 14.89 1.01 -4.96
CA TYR A 513 15.24 2.39 -5.27
C TYR A 513 14.32 2.98 -6.37
N LEU A 514 13.63 4.06 -6.03
CA LEU A 514 12.84 4.90 -6.93
C LEU A 514 13.71 6.05 -7.46
N ARG A 515 14.04 6.13 -8.75
CA ARG A 515 13.77 5.24 -9.89
C ARG A 515 15.00 5.25 -10.82
N LEU A 516 15.17 4.25 -11.70
CA LEU A 516 16.19 4.29 -12.75
C LEU A 516 15.97 5.52 -13.66
N SER A 517 16.95 6.41 -13.67
CA SER A 517 16.94 7.64 -14.48
C SER A 517 18.34 7.95 -15.01
N PRO A 518 18.50 8.84 -16.00
CA PRO A 518 19.81 9.35 -16.40
C PRO A 518 20.58 9.99 -15.24
N VAL A 519 19.88 10.68 -14.33
CA VAL A 519 20.46 11.39 -13.18
C VAL A 519 21.06 10.43 -12.15
N LEU A 520 20.44 9.26 -11.93
CA LEU A 520 21.02 8.20 -11.09
C LEU A 520 22.37 7.70 -11.64
N LEU A 521 22.53 7.69 -12.97
CA LEU A 521 23.72 7.18 -13.66
C LEU A 521 24.80 8.26 -13.89
N GLU A 522 24.60 9.49 -13.41
CA GLU A 522 25.64 10.51 -13.40
C GLU A 522 26.76 10.13 -12.41
N GLY A 523 28.02 10.31 -12.81
CA GLY A 523 29.17 9.67 -12.17
C GLY A 523 29.41 10.00 -10.69
N HIS A 524 28.83 11.09 -10.15
CA HIS A 524 28.81 11.37 -8.71
C HIS A 524 27.71 10.58 -8.00
N ASN A 525 26.47 10.71 -8.49
CA ASN A 525 25.28 10.09 -7.91
C ASN A 525 25.37 8.57 -7.94
N PHE A 526 25.93 8.02 -9.02
CA PHE A 526 26.17 6.59 -9.19
C PHE A 526 27.26 6.05 -8.26
N MET A 527 28.26 6.86 -7.89
CA MET A 527 29.31 6.48 -6.94
C MET A 527 28.78 6.39 -5.51
N GLU A 528 27.91 7.32 -5.11
CA GLU A 528 27.21 7.24 -3.82
C GLU A 528 26.16 6.12 -3.81
N PHE A 529 25.51 5.84 -4.96
CA PHE A 529 24.66 4.66 -5.12
C PHE A 529 25.44 3.34 -4.97
N GLU A 530 26.62 3.20 -5.57
CA GLU A 530 27.49 2.02 -5.37
C GLU A 530 27.87 1.83 -3.89
N ARG A 531 28.18 2.92 -3.17
CA ARG A 531 28.43 2.88 -1.71
C ARG A 531 27.19 2.43 -0.93
N PHE A 532 26.01 2.92 -1.31
CA PHE A 532 24.74 2.54 -0.71
C PHE A 532 24.43 1.05 -0.92
N VAL A 533 24.55 0.54 -2.16
CA VAL A 533 24.40 -0.89 -2.51
C VAL A 533 25.29 -1.76 -1.61
N LYS A 534 26.59 -1.44 -1.51
CA LYS A 534 27.54 -2.21 -0.68
C LYS A 534 27.18 -2.21 0.80
N LYS A 535 26.75 -1.08 1.36
CA LYS A 535 26.26 -1.01 2.75
C LYS A 535 24.96 -1.81 2.94
N MET A 536 24.05 -1.82 1.96
CA MET A 536 22.83 -2.64 1.97
C MET A 536 23.15 -4.15 1.95
N HIS A 537 24.17 -4.54 1.18
CA HIS A 537 24.71 -5.90 1.18
C HIS A 537 25.52 -6.28 2.44
N GLY A 538 25.87 -5.31 3.29
CA GLY A 538 26.69 -5.55 4.49
C GLY A 538 28.18 -5.68 4.18
N GLU A 539 28.63 -5.12 3.06
CA GLU A 539 30.03 -5.07 2.64
C GLU A 539 30.74 -3.79 3.11
N ALA A 540 32.07 -3.81 3.06
CA ALA A 540 32.90 -2.62 3.32
C ALA A 540 32.83 -1.64 2.14
N ALA A 541 32.12 -0.52 2.32
CA ALA A 541 32.07 0.54 1.32
C ALA A 541 33.43 1.26 1.17
N PRO A 542 33.79 1.73 -0.05
CA PRO A 542 34.99 2.55 -0.26
C PRO A 542 34.99 3.81 0.62
N LYS A 543 36.10 4.05 1.33
CA LYS A 543 36.34 5.33 2.01
C LYS A 543 36.79 6.37 0.99
N SER A 544 36.00 7.44 0.84
CA SER A 544 36.32 8.66 0.08
C SER A 544 37.25 9.59 0.85
#